data_AF-A0A6P5ALS3-F1
#
_entry.id   AF-A0A6P5ALS3-F1
#
_cell.length_a   1.000
_cell.length_b   1.000
_cell.length_c   1.000
_cell.angle_alpha   90.00
_cell.angle_beta   90.00
_cell.angle_gamma   90.00
#
_symmetry.space_group_name_H-M   'P 1'
#
loop_
_entity.id
_entity.type
_entity.pdbx_description
1 polymer ?
#
loop_
_entity_poly.entity_id
_entity_poly.type
_entity_poly.pdbx_seq_one_letter_code
_entity_poly.pdbx_strand_id
1 'polypeptide(L)'
;MAGNRSCLSAAALTRCADLGRRISEQHRKRRYPWKPGLEFDWLPSVLEEKLKHERYYSDTVNIISQLYIVPSQVEFGPEHHFFTSCSPQQMESACAQLLKLGLSEVAMCGACHFMTQVTPPPSHTNCCVFIRQCLLTQLHDVERESASRNLSAAIVAFARKYPRPFVETAVRPLLTTMGEGSWLWDVLNRLVTESDTQRQDLISILQVLYGAETWSETTITLLQTVITQKPPLDSTLLSDLTTATGAHAENLNSDLKFTKLVLAIIKTYGKQMSQDDVKIFTAALDCNQTFLKRAALAALKRVAK
;
A
#
# COMPACT_ATOMS: atom_id res chain seq x y z
N MET A 1 15.09 32.87 1.28
CA MET A 1 14.46 31.95 2.26
C MET A 1 14.27 30.60 1.56
N ALA A 2 15.29 29.75 1.61
CA ALA A 2 15.34 28.49 0.88
C ALA A 2 15.04 27.34 1.85
N GLY A 3 14.00 26.56 1.54
CA GLY A 3 13.60 25.40 2.32
C GLY A 3 14.63 24.27 2.24
N ASN A 4 15.02 23.77 3.41
CA ASN A 4 15.83 22.57 3.59
C ASN A 4 15.21 21.39 2.83
N ARG A 5 15.88 20.93 1.77
CA ARG A 5 15.57 19.67 1.08
C ARG A 5 16.45 18.58 1.70
N SER A 6 15.83 17.59 2.33
CA SER A 6 16.53 16.43 2.89
C SER A 6 16.82 15.40 1.79
N CYS A 7 18.07 15.30 1.38
CA CYS A 7 18.58 14.17 0.61
C CYS A 7 18.94 13.03 1.57
N LEU A 8 18.65 11.78 1.20
CA LEU A 8 19.09 10.58 1.93
C LEU A 8 20.63 10.61 2.01
N SER A 9 21.19 10.72 3.21
CA SER A 9 22.65 10.64 3.37
C SER A 9 23.10 9.20 3.12
N ALA A 10 24.21 9.01 2.40
CA ALA A 10 24.81 7.70 2.18
C ALA A 10 24.98 6.92 3.49
N ALA A 11 25.26 7.63 4.59
CA ALA A 11 25.36 7.07 5.94
C ALA A 11 24.09 6.35 6.42
N ALA A 12 22.88 6.84 6.10
CA ALA A 12 21.64 6.19 6.50
C ALA A 12 21.44 4.84 5.79
N LEU A 13 21.77 4.78 4.50
CA LEU A 13 21.72 3.55 3.71
C LEU A 13 22.81 2.56 4.15
N THR A 14 24.01 3.05 4.46
CA THR A 14 25.09 2.24 5.04
C THR A 14 24.69 1.65 6.39
N ARG A 15 23.97 2.39 7.24
CA ARG A 15 23.48 1.89 8.54
C ARG A 15 22.45 0.76 8.41
N CYS A 16 21.53 0.86 7.45
CA CYS A 16 20.57 -0.22 7.17
C CYS A 16 21.27 -1.48 6.62
N ALA A 17 22.26 -1.30 5.73
CA ALA A 17 23.09 -2.39 5.23
C ALA A 17 23.92 -3.03 6.36
N ASP A 18 24.63 -2.24 7.16
CA ASP A 18 25.44 -2.74 8.28
C ASP A 18 24.59 -3.47 9.35
N LEU A 19 23.34 -3.04 9.57
CA LEU A 19 22.39 -3.75 10.42
C LEU A 19 22.01 -5.11 9.82
N GLY A 20 21.68 -5.14 8.52
CA GLY A 20 21.47 -6.38 7.78
C GLY A 20 22.66 -7.33 7.84
N ARG A 21 23.88 -6.79 7.74
CA ARG A 21 25.14 -7.54 7.85
C ARG A 21 25.27 -8.22 9.19
N ARG A 22 25.04 -7.49 10.28
CA ARG A 22 25.21 -8.01 11.64
C ARG A 22 24.14 -9.02 12.02
N ILE A 23 22.90 -8.82 11.57
CA ILE A 23 21.82 -9.81 11.73
C ILE A 23 22.19 -11.10 10.99
N SER A 24 22.66 -10.99 9.74
CA SER A 24 23.09 -12.12 8.91
C SER A 24 24.32 -12.86 9.48
N GLU A 25 25.34 -12.13 9.93
CA GLU A 25 26.55 -12.70 10.54
C GLU A 25 26.28 -13.41 11.87
N GLN A 26 25.37 -12.90 12.69
CA GLN A 26 24.97 -13.59 13.92
C GLN A 26 24.16 -14.86 13.64
N HIS A 27 23.27 -14.85 12.64
CA HIS A 27 22.58 -16.06 12.18
C HIS A 27 23.56 -17.13 11.70
N ARG A 28 24.61 -16.75 10.96
CA ARG A 28 25.63 -17.68 10.46
C ARG A 28 26.46 -18.33 11.58
N LYS A 29 26.65 -17.61 12.70
CA LYS A 29 27.47 -18.07 13.84
C LYS A 29 26.71 -18.97 14.82
N ARG A 30 25.37 -18.95 14.86
CA ARG A 30 24.56 -19.77 15.78
C ARG A 30 23.95 -20.99 15.06
N ARG A 31 24.65 -22.13 15.05
CA ARG A 31 24.12 -23.44 14.61
C ARG A 31 23.18 -24.08 15.66
N TYR A 32 22.16 -23.38 16.15
CA TYR A 32 21.13 -23.97 17.05
C TYR A 32 19.75 -23.32 16.84
N PRO A 33 18.65 -24.04 17.15
CA PRO A 33 17.29 -23.55 16.91
C PRO A 33 16.99 -22.31 17.75
N TRP A 34 16.38 -21.33 17.10
CA TRP A 34 16.01 -20.02 17.65
C TRP A 34 15.13 -20.15 18.90
N LYS A 35 15.42 -19.35 19.94
CA LYS A 35 14.59 -19.19 21.14
C LYS A 35 14.14 -17.73 21.27
N PRO A 36 12.83 -17.43 21.29
CA PRO A 36 12.33 -16.08 21.51
C PRO A 36 12.71 -15.55 22.90
N GLY A 37 13.11 -14.27 22.99
CA GLY A 37 13.28 -13.53 24.26
C GLY A 37 14.72 -13.29 24.72
N LEU A 38 15.74 -13.57 23.91
CA LEU A 38 17.14 -13.56 24.34
C LEU A 38 18.05 -12.85 23.34
N GLU A 39 17.70 -11.66 22.84
CA GLU A 39 18.49 -11.04 21.77
C GLU A 39 18.67 -9.51 21.91
N PHE A 40 19.95 -9.09 21.86
CA PHE A 40 20.51 -7.77 21.54
C PHE A 40 20.90 -6.79 22.66
N ASP A 41 21.34 -7.27 23.83
CA ASP A 41 21.89 -6.42 24.92
C ASP A 41 23.09 -5.53 24.51
N TRP A 42 23.72 -5.79 23.36
CA TRP A 42 24.89 -5.05 22.84
C TRP A 42 24.55 -3.96 21.81
N LEU A 43 23.32 -3.93 21.28
CA LEU A 43 22.93 -2.98 20.21
C LEU A 43 22.92 -1.51 20.68
N PRO A 44 22.43 -1.18 21.89
CA PRO A 44 22.45 0.20 22.41
C PRO A 44 23.88 0.76 22.55
N SER A 45 24.81 -0.04 23.08
CA SER A 45 26.19 0.38 23.37
C SER A 45 26.99 0.76 22.12
N VAL A 46 26.73 0.08 21.00
CA VAL A 46 27.42 0.32 19.72
C VAL A 46 26.85 1.54 18.99
N LEU A 47 25.56 1.84 19.18
CA LEU A 47 24.90 3.01 18.59
C LEU A 47 25.30 4.30 19.31
N GLU A 48 25.40 4.27 20.64
CA GLU A 48 25.88 5.41 21.44
C GLU A 48 27.33 5.79 21.11
N GLU A 49 28.19 4.81 20.84
CA GLU A 49 29.60 5.06 20.48
C GLU A 49 29.75 5.75 19.10
N LYS A 50 28.84 5.43 18.16
CA LYS A 50 28.87 5.98 16.79
C LYS A 50 28.19 7.35 16.67
N LEU A 51 27.15 7.63 17.46
CA LEU A 51 26.52 8.95 17.53
C LEU A 51 27.44 10.02 18.14
N LYS A 52 28.40 9.64 19.01
CA LYS A 52 29.41 10.57 19.56
C LYS A 52 30.36 11.15 18.49
N HIS A 53 30.52 10.48 17.35
CA HIS A 53 31.44 10.88 16.29
C HIS A 53 30.80 11.77 15.21
N GLU A 54 29.49 12.04 15.27
CA GLU A 54 28.75 12.84 14.26
C GLU A 54 28.94 14.38 14.37
N ARG A 55 29.68 14.89 15.37
CA ARG A 55 29.89 16.35 15.52
C ARG A 55 30.90 17.01 14.56
N TYR A 56 31.48 16.27 13.60
CA TYR A 56 32.63 16.78 12.82
C TYR A 56 32.41 16.99 11.30
N TYR A 57 31.20 16.81 10.77
CA TYR A 57 30.97 16.95 9.32
C TYR A 57 29.86 17.95 8.99
N SER A 58 30.15 19.23 9.25
CA SER A 58 29.32 20.38 8.85
C SER A 58 29.68 20.94 7.46
N ASP A 59 30.84 20.60 6.88
CA ASP A 59 31.43 21.46 5.83
C ASP A 59 31.43 20.92 4.40
N THR A 60 30.73 19.81 4.11
CA THR A 60 30.72 19.23 2.74
C THR A 60 29.38 19.31 2.00
N VAL A 61 28.47 20.17 2.44
CA VAL A 61 27.10 20.28 1.89
C VAL A 61 27.03 21.00 0.52
N ASN A 62 28.12 21.62 0.03
CA ASN A 62 28.05 22.52 -1.14
C ASN A 62 28.33 21.91 -2.53
N ILE A 63 28.48 20.59 -2.69
CA ILE A 63 28.83 20.01 -4.01
C ILE A 63 27.71 19.17 -4.66
N ILE A 64 26.62 18.83 -3.96
CA ILE A 64 25.59 17.92 -4.50
C ILE A 64 24.31 18.69 -4.89
N SER A 65 24.43 19.79 -5.61
CA SER A 65 23.29 20.59 -6.09
C SER A 65 23.07 20.60 -7.61
N GLN A 66 23.78 19.77 -8.38
CA GLN A 66 23.65 19.78 -9.86
C GLN A 66 23.57 18.42 -10.54
N LEU A 67 23.36 17.31 -9.83
CA LEU A 67 23.15 16.02 -10.47
C LEU A 67 21.75 15.50 -10.16
N TYR A 68 20.96 15.36 -11.24
CA TYR A 68 19.80 14.49 -11.33
C TYR A 68 20.25 13.05 -11.02
N ILE A 69 20.45 12.74 -9.74
CA ILE A 69 20.73 11.36 -9.31
C ILE A 69 19.37 10.67 -9.26
N VAL A 70 18.98 10.10 -10.40
CA VAL A 70 18.25 8.83 -10.39
C VAL A 70 19.04 7.94 -9.42
N PRO A 71 18.44 7.31 -8.39
CA PRO A 71 19.16 6.34 -7.57
C PRO A 71 19.39 5.09 -8.43
N SER A 72 20.23 5.22 -9.45
CA SER A 72 20.80 4.16 -10.23
C SER A 72 21.91 3.55 -9.38
N GLN A 73 21.58 2.37 -8.86
CA GLN A 73 22.50 1.35 -8.34
C GLN A 73 23.22 1.70 -7.04
N VAL A 74 22.47 1.65 -5.94
CA VAL A 74 23.08 1.19 -4.69
C VAL A 74 23.26 -0.33 -4.84
N GLU A 75 24.50 -0.80 -5.03
CA GLU A 75 24.80 -2.22 -4.96
C GLU A 75 24.57 -2.70 -3.52
N PHE A 76 23.49 -3.45 -3.31
CA PHE A 76 23.18 -4.03 -2.01
C PHE A 76 24.09 -5.24 -1.77
N GLY A 77 24.66 -5.35 -0.56
CA GLY A 77 25.42 -6.53 -0.13
C GLY A 77 24.55 -7.80 -0.08
N PRO A 78 25.11 -8.96 0.31
CA PRO A 78 24.41 -10.27 0.34
C PRO A 78 23.22 -10.32 1.32
N GLU A 79 22.97 -9.23 2.04
CA GLU A 79 21.99 -9.05 3.09
C GLU A 79 20.55 -9.01 2.54
N HIS A 80 20.36 -8.65 1.27
CA HIS A 80 19.04 -8.70 0.62
C HIS A 80 18.44 -10.11 0.61
N HIS A 81 19.29 -11.16 0.56
CA HIS A 81 18.85 -12.55 0.65
C HIS A 81 18.10 -12.87 1.95
N PHE A 82 18.37 -12.15 3.05
CA PHE A 82 17.61 -12.30 4.28
C PHE A 82 16.12 -12.02 4.04
N PHE A 83 15.79 -10.89 3.40
CA PHE A 83 14.40 -10.49 3.16
C PHE A 83 13.68 -11.42 2.16
N THR A 84 14.45 -12.15 1.34
CA THR A 84 13.91 -13.16 0.42
C THR A 84 13.58 -14.49 1.10
N SER A 85 14.31 -14.86 2.16
CA SER A 85 14.27 -16.21 2.76
C SER A 85 13.84 -16.23 4.22
N CYS A 86 13.68 -15.06 4.85
CA CYS A 86 13.27 -14.94 6.23
C CYS A 86 11.81 -15.38 6.43
N SER A 87 11.55 -15.97 7.59
CA SER A 87 10.18 -16.24 8.04
C SER A 87 9.47 -14.93 8.44
N PRO A 88 8.12 -14.93 8.52
CA PRO A 88 7.37 -13.77 8.99
C PRO A 88 7.80 -13.27 10.39
N GLN A 89 8.16 -14.18 11.31
CA GLN A 89 8.64 -13.82 12.65
C GLN A 89 10.01 -13.14 12.62
N GLN A 90 10.88 -13.56 11.69
CA GLN A 90 12.18 -12.93 11.47
C GLN A 90 12.02 -11.54 10.85
N MET A 91 11.09 -11.39 9.90
CA MET A 91 10.73 -10.09 9.33
C MET A 91 10.19 -9.15 10.42
N GLU A 92 9.32 -9.64 11.30
CA GLU A 92 8.77 -8.86 12.41
C GLU A 92 9.86 -8.39 13.37
N SER A 93 10.79 -9.29 13.73
CA SER A 93 11.93 -8.96 14.58
C SER A 93 12.85 -7.92 13.93
N ALA A 94 13.11 -8.03 12.62
CA ALA A 94 13.88 -7.05 11.87
C ALA A 94 13.18 -5.69 11.83
N CYS A 95 11.86 -5.65 11.60
CA CYS A 95 11.08 -4.43 11.61
C CYS A 95 11.06 -3.77 13.00
N ALA A 96 10.91 -4.55 14.08
CA ALA A 96 10.97 -4.06 15.44
C ALA A 96 12.34 -3.43 15.76
N GLN A 97 13.43 -4.01 15.25
CA GLN A 97 14.75 -3.40 15.40
C GLN A 97 14.87 -2.11 14.61
N LEU A 98 14.39 -2.07 13.36
CA LEU A 98 14.36 -0.85 12.56
C LEU A 98 13.62 0.28 13.31
N LEU A 99 12.46 -0.02 13.90
CA LEU A 99 11.67 0.95 14.69
C LEU A 99 12.39 1.44 15.95
N LYS A 100 13.05 0.54 16.69
CA LYS A 100 13.83 0.88 17.90
C LYS A 100 14.98 1.84 17.64
N LEU A 101 15.50 1.87 16.41
CA LEU A 101 16.53 2.82 16.00
C LEU A 101 16.00 4.24 15.79
N GLY A 102 14.69 4.47 15.97
CA GLY A 102 14.05 5.76 15.71
C GLY A 102 13.99 6.00 14.21
N LEU A 103 13.01 5.39 13.54
CA LEU A 103 12.83 5.61 12.10
C LEU A 103 12.40 7.05 11.84
N SER A 104 13.40 7.90 11.60
CA SER A 104 13.17 9.16 10.91
C SER A 104 12.53 8.89 9.54
N GLU A 105 11.81 9.87 9.01
CA GLU A 105 11.23 9.83 7.67
C GLU A 105 12.26 9.39 6.59
N VAL A 106 13.51 9.79 6.75
CA VAL A 106 14.65 9.41 5.90
C VAL A 106 14.89 7.89 5.93
N ALA A 107 14.88 7.27 7.11
CA ALA A 107 15.05 5.83 7.26
C ALA A 107 13.88 5.06 6.65
N MET A 108 12.65 5.58 6.76
CA MET A 108 11.47 5.01 6.13
C MET A 108 11.53 5.04 4.60
N CYS A 109 11.95 6.16 4.02
CA CYS A 109 12.20 6.26 2.58
C CYS A 109 13.23 5.21 2.13
N GLY A 110 14.32 5.08 2.90
CA GLY A 110 15.36 4.07 2.65
C GLY A 110 14.83 2.64 2.74
N ALA A 111 13.99 2.35 3.72
CA ALA A 111 13.38 1.02 3.91
C ALA A 111 12.41 0.66 2.77
N CYS A 112 11.53 1.58 2.36
CA CYS A 112 10.67 1.40 1.19
C CYS A 112 11.49 1.15 -0.07
N HIS A 113 12.51 1.99 -0.33
CA HIS A 113 13.38 1.82 -1.48
C HIS A 113 14.11 0.48 -1.45
N PHE A 114 14.70 0.13 -0.31
CA PHE A 114 15.38 -1.15 -0.13
C PHE A 114 14.44 -2.32 -0.47
N MET A 115 13.24 -2.35 0.11
CA MET A 115 12.26 -3.41 -0.15
C MET A 115 11.92 -3.52 -1.65
N THR A 116 11.83 -2.40 -2.38
CA THR A 116 11.54 -2.44 -3.83
C THR A 116 12.65 -3.03 -4.69
N GLN A 117 13.90 -3.02 -4.19
CA GLN A 117 15.09 -3.48 -4.91
C GLN A 117 15.44 -4.95 -4.59
N VAL A 118 14.90 -5.51 -3.51
CA VAL A 118 15.16 -6.90 -3.11
C VAL A 118 14.74 -7.86 -4.22
N THR A 119 15.72 -8.64 -4.71
CA THR A 119 15.53 -9.64 -5.76
C THR A 119 16.14 -10.98 -5.34
N PRO A 120 15.38 -12.10 -5.40
CA PRO A 120 13.95 -12.21 -5.72
C PRO A 120 13.06 -11.42 -4.74
N PRO A 121 11.84 -11.01 -5.11
CA PRO A 121 10.98 -10.21 -4.25
C PRO A 121 10.65 -10.93 -2.94
N PRO A 122 10.49 -10.21 -1.82
CA PRO A 122 9.99 -10.79 -0.57
C PRO A 122 8.61 -11.42 -0.77
N SER A 123 8.29 -12.42 0.05
CA SER A 123 6.96 -13.04 0.02
C SER A 123 5.87 -12.03 0.36
N HIS A 124 4.64 -12.29 -0.10
CA HIS A 124 3.47 -11.49 0.22
C HIS A 124 3.33 -11.26 1.74
N THR A 125 3.42 -12.33 2.54
CA THR A 125 3.32 -12.27 4.00
C THR A 125 4.40 -11.37 4.61
N ASN A 126 5.63 -11.45 4.13
CA ASN A 126 6.74 -10.61 4.61
C ASN A 126 6.53 -9.14 4.25
N CYS A 127 5.99 -8.82 3.07
CA CYS A 127 5.58 -7.47 2.73
C CYS A 127 4.48 -6.95 3.68
N CYS A 128 3.48 -7.77 3.99
CA CYS A 128 2.42 -7.40 4.93
C CYS A 128 2.97 -7.15 6.35
N VAL A 129 3.91 -7.97 6.83
CA VAL A 129 4.58 -7.73 8.12
C VAL A 129 5.34 -6.40 8.10
N PHE A 130 6.11 -6.13 7.04
CA PHE A 130 6.82 -4.86 6.90
C PHE A 130 5.88 -3.65 6.91
N ILE A 131 4.77 -3.73 6.16
CA ILE A 131 3.77 -2.65 6.14
C ILE A 131 3.19 -2.42 7.52
N ARG A 132 2.73 -3.49 8.19
CA ARG A 132 2.08 -3.39 9.50
C ARG A 132 2.99 -2.80 10.56
N GLN A 133 4.24 -3.24 10.58
CA GLN A 133 5.20 -2.82 11.60
C GLN A 133 5.77 -1.42 11.29
N CYS A 134 6.21 -1.17 10.07
CA CYS A 134 6.97 0.03 9.74
C CYS A 134 6.13 1.15 9.11
N LEU A 135 5.16 0.82 8.25
CA LEU A 135 4.46 1.83 7.45
C LEU A 135 3.13 2.26 8.05
N LEU A 136 2.36 1.36 8.65
CA LEU A 136 0.98 1.64 9.04
C LEU A 136 0.88 2.75 10.11
N THR A 137 1.77 2.73 11.10
CA THR A 137 1.86 3.77 12.13
C THR A 137 2.19 5.13 11.52
N GLN A 138 3.17 5.16 10.62
CA GLN A 138 3.60 6.38 9.93
C GLN A 138 2.52 6.92 9.00
N LEU A 139 1.80 6.06 8.28
CA LEU A 139 0.68 6.45 7.42
C LEU A 139 -0.41 7.14 8.23
N HIS A 140 -0.72 6.62 9.42
CA HIS A 140 -1.72 7.22 10.29
C HIS A 140 -1.31 8.61 10.79
N ASP A 141 -0.03 8.83 11.10
CA ASP A 141 0.49 10.14 11.52
C ASP A 141 0.55 11.11 10.32
N VAL A 142 0.95 10.62 9.15
CA VAL A 142 1.04 11.35 7.88
C VAL A 142 -0.32 11.83 7.36
N GLU A 143 -1.36 11.03 7.51
CA GLU A 143 -2.74 11.44 7.17
C GLU A 143 -3.17 12.68 7.99
N ARG A 144 -2.59 12.86 9.19
CA ARG A 144 -2.89 14.00 10.07
C ARG A 144 -1.98 15.20 9.82
N GLU A 145 -0.71 14.96 9.51
CA GLU A 145 0.33 15.98 9.44
C GLU A 145 1.11 15.94 8.11
N SER A 146 0.41 15.91 6.97
CA SER A 146 0.93 16.03 5.59
C SER A 146 2.37 15.51 5.37
N ALA A 147 2.53 14.27 4.91
CA ALA A 147 3.85 13.69 4.59
C ALA A 147 4.74 14.61 3.75
N SER A 148 6.07 14.49 3.93
CA SER A 148 6.97 15.09 2.94
C SER A 148 6.82 14.39 1.60
N ARG A 149 7.13 15.13 0.53
CA ARG A 149 7.12 14.63 -0.85
C ARG A 149 8.00 13.39 -1.02
N ASN A 150 9.07 13.26 -0.25
CA ASN A 150 10.01 12.14 -0.36
C ASN A 150 9.40 10.85 0.18
N LEU A 151 8.73 10.91 1.34
CA LEU A 151 8.06 9.75 1.91
C LEU A 151 6.88 9.30 1.05
N SER A 152 6.05 10.24 0.59
CA SER A 152 4.96 9.91 -0.33
C SER A 152 5.48 9.24 -1.61
N ALA A 153 6.58 9.74 -2.19
CA ALA A 153 7.18 9.13 -3.38
C ALA A 153 7.73 7.71 -3.12
N ALA A 154 8.37 7.50 -1.96
CA ALA A 154 8.89 6.18 -1.57
C ALA A 154 7.75 5.17 -1.32
N ILE A 155 6.66 5.61 -0.68
CA ILE A 155 5.47 4.79 -0.45
C ILE A 155 4.78 4.47 -1.77
N VAL A 156 4.64 5.43 -2.68
CA VAL A 156 4.09 5.18 -4.02
C VAL A 156 4.92 4.14 -4.76
N ALA A 157 6.25 4.28 -4.78
CA ALA A 157 7.12 3.31 -5.42
C ALA A 157 6.99 1.90 -4.82
N PHE A 158 6.89 1.81 -3.48
CA PHE A 158 6.63 0.56 -2.77
C PHE A 158 5.26 -0.02 -3.12
N ALA A 159 4.22 0.79 -3.10
CA ALA A 159 2.85 0.39 -3.41
C ALA A 159 2.72 -0.10 -4.86
N ARG A 160 3.43 0.51 -5.81
CA ARG A 160 3.49 0.05 -7.20
C ARG A 160 4.17 -1.32 -7.33
N LYS A 161 5.23 -1.55 -6.56
CA LYS A 161 5.96 -2.82 -6.58
C LYS A 161 5.18 -3.95 -5.88
N TYR A 162 4.43 -3.62 -4.83
CA TYR A 162 3.67 -4.57 -4.01
C TYR A 162 2.23 -4.09 -3.78
N PRO A 163 1.38 -3.97 -4.83
CA PRO A 163 0.07 -3.35 -4.70
C PRO A 163 -0.83 -4.14 -3.76
N ARG A 164 -0.92 -5.47 -3.96
CA ARG A 164 -1.75 -6.33 -3.13
C ARG A 164 -1.40 -6.27 -1.62
N PRO A 165 -0.15 -6.52 -1.17
CA PRO A 165 0.21 -6.33 0.24
C PRO A 165 -0.15 -4.94 0.77
N PHE A 166 0.10 -3.90 -0.03
CA PHE A 166 -0.16 -2.51 0.34
C PHE A 166 -1.65 -2.26 0.58
N VAL A 167 -2.53 -2.61 -0.36
CA VAL A 167 -3.96 -2.34 -0.17
C VAL A 167 -4.59 -3.19 0.93
N GLU A 168 -4.17 -4.45 1.07
CA GLU A 168 -4.72 -5.34 2.10
C GLU A 168 -4.29 -4.95 3.52
N THR A 169 -3.06 -4.45 3.69
CA THR A 169 -2.49 -4.20 5.04
C THR A 169 -2.39 -2.72 5.41
N ALA A 170 -2.16 -1.82 4.46
CA ALA A 170 -2.08 -0.38 4.71
C ALA A 170 -3.43 0.30 4.53
N VAL A 171 -4.07 0.09 3.38
CA VAL A 171 -5.26 0.87 2.99
C VAL A 171 -6.51 0.37 3.71
N ARG A 172 -6.76 -0.94 3.72
CA ARG A 172 -7.94 -1.54 4.36
C ARG A 172 -8.23 -1.00 5.78
N PRO A 173 -7.29 -0.97 6.73
CA PRO A 173 -7.57 -0.45 8.08
C PRO A 173 -7.75 1.07 8.13
N LEU A 174 -7.31 1.81 7.11
CA LEU A 174 -7.43 3.26 7.05
C LEU A 174 -8.68 3.74 6.30
N LEU A 175 -9.38 2.87 5.56
CA LEU A 175 -10.55 3.27 4.75
C LEU A 175 -11.64 3.98 5.55
N THR A 176 -11.83 3.64 6.83
CA THR A 176 -12.84 4.27 7.69
C THR A 176 -12.41 5.62 8.26
N THR A 177 -11.10 5.92 8.28
CA THR A 177 -10.53 7.15 8.81
C THR A 177 -10.03 8.10 7.72
N MET A 178 -9.81 7.59 6.51
CA MET A 178 -9.42 8.37 5.34
C MET A 178 -10.55 9.33 4.93
N GLY A 179 -10.27 10.63 4.99
CA GLY A 179 -11.15 11.66 4.45
C GLY A 179 -11.10 11.75 2.91
N GLU A 180 -12.05 12.47 2.31
CA GLU A 180 -12.10 12.70 0.85
C GLU A 180 -10.82 13.37 0.29
N GLY A 181 -10.10 14.13 1.12
CA GLY A 181 -8.84 14.79 0.75
C GLY A 181 -7.58 13.96 0.99
N SER A 182 -7.70 12.68 1.35
CA SER A 182 -6.54 11.82 1.64
C SER A 182 -5.67 11.62 0.39
N TRP A 183 -4.36 11.81 0.53
CA TRP A 183 -3.40 11.56 -0.56
C TRP A 183 -3.31 10.07 -0.91
N LEU A 184 -3.74 9.17 -0.01
CA LEU A 184 -3.81 7.73 -0.32
C LEU A 184 -4.82 7.43 -1.44
N TRP A 185 -5.85 8.27 -1.63
CA TRP A 185 -6.74 8.15 -2.79
C TRP A 185 -5.99 8.36 -4.11
N ASP A 186 -5.07 9.31 -4.16
CA ASP A 186 -4.22 9.54 -5.33
C ASP A 186 -3.27 8.37 -5.58
N VAL A 187 -2.72 7.77 -4.52
CA VAL A 187 -1.90 6.55 -4.63
C VAL A 187 -2.71 5.42 -5.24
N LEU A 188 -3.89 5.14 -4.69
CA LEU A 188 -4.78 4.10 -5.20
C LEU A 188 -5.19 4.36 -6.65
N ASN A 189 -5.55 5.58 -7.00
CA ASN A 189 -5.93 5.93 -8.36
C ASN A 189 -4.77 5.70 -9.35
N ARG A 190 -3.52 6.02 -8.97
CA ARG A 190 -2.33 5.69 -9.78
C ARG A 190 -2.16 4.20 -9.94
N LEU A 191 -2.27 3.42 -8.86
CA LEU A 191 -2.21 1.95 -8.94
C LEU A 191 -3.26 1.38 -9.89
N VAL A 192 -4.44 1.98 -9.99
CA VAL A 192 -5.51 1.48 -10.88
C VAL A 192 -5.31 1.92 -12.34
N THR A 193 -4.75 3.11 -12.57
CA THR A 193 -4.68 3.72 -13.91
C THR A 193 -3.37 3.44 -14.65
N GLU A 194 -2.37 2.91 -13.94
CA GLU A 194 -1.09 2.52 -14.53
C GLU A 194 -1.21 1.29 -15.43
N SER A 195 -0.50 1.31 -16.56
CA SER A 195 -0.55 0.26 -17.58
C SER A 195 0.10 -1.05 -17.15
N ASP A 196 1.02 -1.00 -16.20
CA ASP A 196 1.77 -2.14 -15.68
C ASP A 196 1.08 -2.85 -14.51
N THR A 197 -0.06 -2.32 -14.03
CA THR A 197 -0.83 -2.93 -12.94
C THR A 197 -1.37 -4.29 -13.34
N GLN A 198 -1.08 -5.30 -12.52
CA GLN A 198 -1.53 -6.65 -12.81
C GLN A 198 -3.02 -6.81 -12.54
N ARG A 199 -3.68 -7.68 -13.31
CA ARG A 199 -5.11 -7.98 -13.14
C ARG A 199 -5.47 -8.45 -11.73
N GLN A 200 -4.56 -9.17 -11.07
CA GLN A 200 -4.75 -9.65 -9.69
C GLN A 200 -4.69 -8.50 -8.67
N ASP A 201 -3.83 -7.50 -8.89
CA ASP A 201 -3.75 -6.32 -8.04
C ASP A 201 -5.04 -5.49 -8.11
N LEU A 202 -5.62 -5.33 -9.31
CA LEU A 202 -6.92 -4.68 -9.49
C LEU A 202 -8.05 -5.38 -8.71
N ILE A 203 -8.04 -6.72 -8.67
CA ILE A 203 -9.00 -7.48 -7.87
C ILE A 203 -8.80 -7.20 -6.39
N SER A 204 -7.57 -7.23 -5.88
CA SER A 204 -7.29 -6.94 -4.48
C SER A 204 -7.70 -5.50 -4.09
N ILE A 205 -7.45 -4.52 -4.96
CA ILE A 205 -7.91 -3.14 -4.77
C ILE A 205 -9.44 -3.10 -4.72
N LEU A 206 -10.12 -3.76 -5.66
CA LEU A 206 -11.58 -3.82 -5.70
C LEU A 206 -12.16 -4.40 -4.40
N GLN A 207 -11.63 -5.53 -3.92
CA GLN A 207 -12.04 -6.19 -2.68
C GLN A 207 -11.82 -5.37 -1.42
N VAL A 208 -10.76 -4.57 -1.39
CA VAL A 208 -10.53 -3.63 -0.30
C VAL A 208 -11.58 -2.51 -0.33
N LEU A 209 -11.87 -1.95 -1.49
CA LEU A 209 -12.80 -0.83 -1.64
C LEU A 209 -14.25 -1.20 -1.38
N TYR A 210 -14.79 -2.27 -1.99
CA TYR A 210 -16.18 -2.63 -1.77
C TYR A 210 -16.42 -3.19 -0.36
N GLY A 211 -15.36 -3.64 0.32
CA GLY A 211 -15.39 -4.06 1.71
C GLY A 211 -15.35 -2.91 2.72
N ALA A 212 -15.31 -1.65 2.27
CA ALA A 212 -15.45 -0.49 3.15
C ALA A 212 -16.85 -0.47 3.80
N GLU A 213 -16.91 -0.09 5.07
CA GLU A 213 -18.17 0.03 5.82
C GLU A 213 -19.10 1.13 5.28
N THR A 214 -18.51 2.23 4.81
CA THR A 214 -19.22 3.33 4.18
C THR A 214 -18.55 3.71 2.87
N TRP A 215 -19.35 4.02 1.85
CA TRP A 215 -18.84 4.47 0.56
C TRP A 215 -18.91 5.98 0.44
N SER A 216 -17.74 6.60 0.43
CA SER A 216 -17.55 8.01 0.14
C SER A 216 -17.62 8.29 -1.37
N GLU A 217 -17.68 9.56 -1.76
CA GLU A 217 -17.73 9.96 -3.17
C GLU A 217 -16.46 9.49 -3.91
N THR A 218 -15.30 9.57 -3.25
CA THR A 218 -14.03 9.08 -3.79
C THR A 218 -13.98 7.55 -3.85
N THR A 219 -14.51 6.83 -2.85
CA THR A 219 -14.63 5.36 -2.91
C THR A 219 -15.43 4.92 -4.13
N ILE A 220 -16.61 5.52 -4.36
CA ILE A 220 -17.48 5.21 -5.51
C ILE A 220 -16.75 5.49 -6.83
N THR A 221 -16.08 6.63 -6.91
CA THR A 221 -15.33 7.04 -8.11
C THR A 221 -14.22 6.03 -8.42
N LEU A 222 -13.45 5.63 -7.41
CA LEU A 222 -12.35 4.70 -7.57
C LEU A 222 -12.83 3.27 -7.89
N LEU A 223 -13.92 2.80 -7.24
CA LEU A 223 -14.60 1.56 -7.61
C LEU A 223 -14.97 1.57 -9.09
N GLN A 224 -15.57 2.66 -9.57
CA GLN A 224 -15.93 2.79 -10.99
C GLN A 224 -14.70 2.76 -11.90
N THR A 225 -13.60 3.41 -11.51
CA THR A 225 -12.33 3.37 -12.24
C THR A 225 -11.80 1.95 -12.35
N VAL A 226 -11.78 1.19 -11.24
CA VAL A 226 -11.33 -0.21 -11.23
C VAL A 226 -12.21 -1.08 -12.12
N ILE A 227 -13.53 -0.96 -12.02
CA ILE A 227 -14.49 -1.71 -12.85
C ILE A 227 -14.30 -1.40 -14.35
N THR A 228 -13.95 -0.17 -14.69
CA THR A 228 -13.69 0.23 -16.08
C THR A 228 -12.45 -0.44 -16.66
N GLN A 229 -11.48 -0.82 -15.81
CA GLN A 229 -10.32 -1.64 -16.21
C GLN A 229 -10.70 -3.12 -16.46
N LYS A 230 -11.94 -3.52 -16.14
CA LYS A 230 -12.50 -4.86 -16.36
C LYS A 230 -11.64 -5.99 -15.79
N PRO A 231 -11.24 -5.95 -14.50
CA PRO A 231 -10.56 -7.07 -13.88
C PRO A 231 -11.40 -8.35 -14.01
N PRO A 232 -10.78 -9.53 -14.21
CA PRO A 232 -11.51 -10.78 -14.34
C PRO A 232 -12.06 -11.18 -12.96
N LEU A 233 -13.38 -11.13 -12.80
CA LEU A 233 -14.06 -11.57 -11.58
C LEU A 233 -14.62 -12.97 -11.79
N ASP A 234 -14.49 -13.84 -10.79
CA ASP A 234 -15.27 -15.07 -10.74
C ASP A 234 -16.69 -14.79 -10.22
N SER A 235 -17.54 -15.81 -10.23
CA SER A 235 -18.93 -15.69 -9.80
C SER A 235 -19.07 -15.27 -8.34
N THR A 236 -18.13 -15.67 -7.48
CA THR A 236 -18.16 -15.36 -6.04
C THR A 236 -17.84 -13.89 -5.83
N LEU A 237 -16.75 -13.40 -6.42
CA LEU A 237 -16.32 -12.01 -6.32
C LEU A 237 -17.33 -11.04 -6.93
N LEU A 238 -17.95 -11.43 -8.05
CA LEU A 238 -19.02 -10.62 -8.65
C LEU A 238 -20.27 -10.56 -7.75
N SER A 239 -20.61 -11.66 -7.09
CA SER A 239 -21.75 -11.68 -6.17
C SER A 239 -21.48 -10.88 -4.89
N ASP A 240 -20.25 -10.96 -4.36
CA ASP A 240 -19.80 -10.13 -3.23
C ASP A 240 -19.88 -8.63 -3.58
N LEU A 241 -19.36 -8.24 -4.75
CA LEU A 241 -19.45 -6.87 -5.24
C LEU A 241 -20.91 -6.41 -5.38
N THR A 242 -21.77 -7.26 -5.95
CA THR A 242 -23.18 -6.95 -6.15
C THR A 242 -23.91 -6.78 -4.82
N THR A 243 -23.66 -7.68 -3.86
CA THR A 243 -24.19 -7.62 -2.51
C THR A 243 -23.75 -6.36 -1.78
N ALA A 244 -22.45 -6.04 -1.82
CA ALA A 244 -21.90 -4.83 -1.23
C ALA A 244 -22.50 -3.56 -1.86
N THR A 245 -22.66 -3.54 -3.19
CA THR A 245 -23.27 -2.41 -3.90
C THR A 245 -24.75 -2.26 -3.53
N GLY A 246 -25.49 -3.36 -3.42
CA GLY A 246 -26.89 -3.38 -3.01
C GLY A 246 -27.09 -2.87 -1.59
N ALA A 247 -26.22 -3.25 -0.65
CA ALA A 247 -26.26 -2.79 0.74
C ALA A 247 -26.13 -1.27 0.88
N HIS A 248 -25.45 -0.60 -0.06
CA HIS A 248 -25.27 0.85 -0.06
C HIS A 248 -26.37 1.62 -0.82
N ALA A 249 -27.31 0.93 -1.47
CA ALA A 249 -28.24 1.55 -2.40
C ALA A 249 -29.20 2.55 -1.75
N GLU A 250 -29.70 2.27 -0.54
CA GLU A 250 -30.62 3.16 0.16
C GLU A 250 -29.94 4.47 0.56
N ASN A 251 -28.72 4.39 1.10
CA ASN A 251 -27.93 5.54 1.53
C ASN A 251 -27.47 6.41 0.36
N LEU A 252 -27.22 5.80 -0.81
CA LEU A 252 -26.71 6.47 -2.00
C LEU A 252 -27.77 6.64 -3.12
N ASN A 253 -29.05 6.57 -2.77
CA ASN A 253 -30.14 6.52 -3.74
C ASN A 253 -30.27 7.77 -4.63
N SER A 254 -29.74 8.91 -4.19
CA SER A 254 -29.73 10.19 -4.92
C SER A 254 -28.36 10.51 -5.54
N ASP A 255 -27.35 9.66 -5.30
CA ASP A 255 -25.99 9.85 -5.81
C ASP A 255 -25.88 9.39 -7.28
N LEU A 256 -25.52 10.34 -8.14
CA LEU A 256 -25.36 10.09 -9.57
C LEU A 256 -24.13 9.20 -9.87
N LYS A 257 -23.04 9.35 -9.12
CA LYS A 257 -21.83 8.52 -9.25
C LYS A 257 -22.11 7.08 -8.84
N PHE A 258 -22.88 6.88 -7.76
CA PHE A 258 -23.32 5.54 -7.38
C PHE A 258 -24.12 4.88 -8.52
N THR A 259 -25.07 5.62 -9.10
CA THR A 259 -25.85 5.09 -10.23
C THR A 259 -24.98 4.78 -11.46
N LYS A 260 -23.94 5.58 -11.72
CA LYS A 260 -22.95 5.32 -12.78
C LYS A 260 -22.10 4.08 -12.48
N LEU A 261 -21.73 3.85 -11.22
CA LEU A 261 -21.04 2.64 -10.79
C LEU A 261 -21.90 1.40 -11.05
N VAL A 262 -23.16 1.40 -10.61
CA VAL A 262 -24.11 0.29 -10.88
C VAL A 262 -24.20 0.02 -12.39
N LEU A 263 -24.35 1.06 -13.20
CA LEU A 263 -24.39 0.93 -14.65
C LEU A 263 -23.08 0.36 -15.23
N ALA A 264 -21.93 0.75 -14.69
CA ALA A 264 -20.62 0.25 -15.10
C ALA A 264 -20.46 -1.24 -14.78
N ILE A 265 -20.90 -1.68 -13.60
CA ILE A 265 -20.88 -3.10 -13.21
C ILE A 265 -21.77 -3.93 -14.15
N ILE A 266 -23.02 -3.50 -14.38
CA ILE A 266 -23.96 -4.19 -15.29
C ILE A 266 -23.40 -4.29 -16.70
N LYS A 267 -22.84 -3.19 -17.24
CA LYS A 267 -22.27 -3.18 -18.59
C LYS A 267 -21.04 -4.08 -18.72
N THR A 268 -20.24 -4.19 -17.67
CA THR A 268 -18.97 -4.92 -17.69
C THR A 268 -19.17 -6.41 -17.44
N TYR A 269 -19.97 -6.76 -16.43
CA TYR A 269 -20.11 -8.13 -15.93
C TYR A 269 -21.49 -8.72 -16.13
N GLY A 270 -22.42 -8.02 -16.77
CA GLY A 270 -23.81 -8.45 -16.92
C GLY A 270 -23.95 -9.92 -17.35
N LYS A 271 -23.22 -10.36 -18.37
CA LYS A 271 -23.28 -11.75 -18.88
C LYS A 271 -22.89 -12.84 -17.85
N GLN A 272 -22.24 -12.46 -16.76
CA GLN A 272 -21.76 -13.35 -15.70
C GLN A 272 -22.62 -13.26 -14.43
N MET A 273 -23.59 -12.34 -14.38
CA MET A 273 -24.45 -12.14 -13.23
C MET A 273 -25.41 -13.31 -13.05
N SER A 274 -25.56 -13.75 -11.80
CA SER A 274 -26.60 -14.69 -11.41
C SER A 274 -27.98 -14.03 -11.37
N GLN A 275 -29.03 -14.84 -11.26
CA GLN A 275 -30.39 -14.34 -11.06
C GLN A 275 -30.54 -13.57 -9.74
N ASP A 276 -29.76 -13.93 -8.72
CA ASP A 276 -29.80 -13.22 -7.43
C ASP A 276 -29.10 -11.86 -7.52
N ASP A 277 -27.99 -11.76 -8.25
CA ASP A 277 -27.33 -10.48 -8.55
C ASP A 277 -28.29 -9.52 -9.29
N VAL A 278 -29.06 -10.04 -10.25
CA VAL A 278 -30.07 -9.26 -10.97
C VAL A 278 -31.18 -8.77 -10.04
N LYS A 279 -31.64 -9.58 -9.09
CA LYS A 279 -32.65 -9.15 -8.10
C LYS A 279 -32.10 -8.05 -7.20
N ILE A 280 -30.87 -8.20 -6.70
CA ILE A 280 -30.22 -7.21 -5.84
C ILE A 280 -30.13 -5.87 -6.58
N PHE A 281 -29.63 -5.85 -7.82
CA PHE A 281 -29.57 -4.60 -8.58
C PHE A 281 -30.93 -4.04 -8.99
N THR A 282 -31.94 -4.89 -9.16
CA THR A 282 -33.31 -4.41 -9.41
C THR A 282 -33.81 -3.64 -8.19
N ALA A 283 -33.71 -4.22 -6.98
CA ALA A 283 -34.11 -3.57 -5.74
C ALA A 283 -33.32 -2.26 -5.50
N ALA A 284 -32.00 -2.28 -5.71
CA ALA A 284 -31.14 -1.10 -5.59
C ALA A 284 -31.54 0.03 -6.56
N LEU A 285 -31.96 -0.31 -7.78
CA LEU A 285 -32.41 0.68 -8.77
C LEU A 285 -33.85 1.13 -8.54
N ASP A 286 -34.68 0.34 -7.87
CA ASP A 286 -36.06 0.71 -7.54
C ASP A 286 -36.11 1.83 -6.49
N CYS A 287 -35.20 1.84 -5.51
CA CYS A 287 -35.08 2.95 -4.56
C CYS A 287 -34.31 4.17 -5.11
N ASN A 288 -33.60 4.04 -6.25
CA ASN A 288 -32.83 5.12 -6.86
C ASN A 288 -33.71 6.29 -7.33
N GLN A 289 -33.24 7.52 -7.09
CA GLN A 289 -33.95 8.76 -7.39
C GLN A 289 -33.30 9.56 -8.53
N THR A 290 -32.18 9.07 -9.08
CA THR A 290 -31.45 9.78 -10.14
C THR A 290 -32.12 9.61 -11.50
N PHE A 291 -31.86 10.55 -12.41
CA PHE A 291 -32.34 10.47 -13.79
C PHE A 291 -31.74 9.27 -14.56
N LEU A 292 -30.64 8.66 -14.09
CA LEU A 292 -30.01 7.50 -14.72
C LEU A 292 -30.69 6.17 -14.40
N LYS A 293 -31.62 6.12 -13.43
CA LYS A 293 -32.38 4.92 -13.07
C LYS A 293 -32.94 4.18 -14.28
N ARG A 294 -33.61 4.89 -15.19
CA ARG A 294 -34.24 4.28 -16.38
C ARG A 294 -33.21 3.62 -17.30
N ALA A 295 -32.05 4.25 -17.48
CA ALA A 295 -30.97 3.71 -18.30
C ALA A 295 -30.33 2.46 -17.66
N ALA A 296 -30.13 2.48 -16.34
CA ALA A 296 -29.61 1.33 -15.59
C ALA A 296 -30.57 0.14 -15.60
N LEU A 297 -31.86 0.36 -15.34
CA LEU A 297 -32.88 -0.70 -15.43
C LEU A 297 -32.96 -1.28 -16.85
N ALA A 298 -32.87 -0.46 -17.89
CA ALA A 298 -32.86 -0.93 -19.27
C ALA A 298 -31.59 -1.75 -19.61
N ALA A 299 -30.45 -1.45 -19.00
CA ALA A 299 -29.25 -2.26 -19.11
C ALA A 299 -29.41 -3.61 -18.38
N LEU A 300 -29.93 -3.59 -17.16
CA LEU A 300 -30.14 -4.80 -16.35
C LEU A 300 -31.13 -5.77 -17.00
N LYS A 301 -32.24 -5.26 -17.55
CA LYS A 301 -33.23 -6.07 -18.28
C LYS A 301 -32.66 -6.77 -19.53
N ARG A 302 -31.59 -6.24 -20.13
CA ARG A 302 -30.92 -6.90 -21.27
C ARG A 302 -30.04 -8.06 -20.83
N VAL A 303 -29.61 -8.05 -19.57
CA VAL A 303 -28.79 -9.10 -18.95
C VAL A 303 -29.65 -10.23 -18.41
N ALA A 304 -30.85 -9.94 -17.93
CA ALA A 304 -31.80 -10.92 -17.39
C ALA A 304 -32.52 -11.77 -18.46
N LYS A 305 -32.22 -11.56 -19.75
CA LYS A 305 -32.77 -12.30 -20.89
C LYS A 305 -31.81 -13.41 -21.31
#